data_AF-A0AAU3TVY5-F1
#
_entry.id   AF-A0AAU3TVY5-F1
#
_cell.length_a   1.000
_cell.length_b   1.000
_cell.length_c   1.000
_cell.angle_alpha   90.00
_cell.angle_beta   90.00
_cell.angle_gamma   90.00
#
_symmetry.space_group_name_H-M   'P 1'
#
loop_
_entity.id
_entity.type
_entity.pdbx_description
1 polymer ?
#
loop_
_entity_poly.entity_id
_entity_poly.type
_entity_poly.pdbx_seq_one_letter_code
_entity_poly.pdbx_strand_id
1 'polypeptide(L)' 'MSAYSVAWLVWLGAFVGLEIPALFNRRRGDTFSEHIWRWFAVRSSGRYAVLRRLLLVAVLAWLVAHFLTGGRI' A
#
# COMPACT_ATOMS: atom_id res chain seq x y z
N MET A 1 -10.50 16.71 18.32
CA MET A 1 -9.83 15.60 17.60
C MET A 1 -8.53 15.26 18.33
N SER A 2 -8.11 13.99 18.37
CA SER A 2 -6.82 13.63 18.98
C SER A 2 -5.64 14.04 18.09
N ALA A 3 -4.45 14.20 18.66
CA ALA A 3 -3.23 14.45 17.87
C ALA A 3 -2.99 13.36 16.81
N TYR A 4 -3.29 12.10 17.15
CA TYR A 4 -3.24 10.98 16.21
C TYR A 4 -4.23 11.14 15.06
N SER A 5 -5.45 11.62 15.33
CA SER A 5 -6.45 11.88 14.28
C SER A 5 -5.96 12.93 13.29
N VAL A 6 -5.32 13.99 13.78
CA VAL A 6 -4.72 15.04 12.93
C VAL A 6 -3.56 14.47 12.11
N ALA A 7 -2.69 13.67 12.73
CA ALA A 7 -1.58 13.03 12.04
C ALA A 7 -2.06 12.12 10.90
N TRP A 8 -3.13 11.35 11.11
CA TRP A 8 -3.75 10.55 10.05
C TRP A 8 -4.32 11.39 8.91
N LEU A 9 -4.96 12.51 9.19
CA LEU A 9 -5.47 13.43 8.16
C LEU A 9 -4.34 14.05 7.35
N VAL A 10 -3.27 14.50 8.00
CA VAL A 10 -2.07 15.03 7.33
C VAL A 10 -1.43 13.96 6.45
N TRP A 11 -1.28 12.74 6.97
CA TRP A 11 -0.75 11.63 6.20
C TRP A 11 -1.61 11.31 4.99
N LEU A 12 -2.94 11.25 5.13
CA LEU A 12 -3.86 11.00 4.02
C LEU A 12 -3.80 12.13 2.97
N GLY A 13 -3.73 13.39 3.42
CA GLY A 13 -3.56 14.55 2.54
C GLY A 13 -2.25 14.47 1.74
N ALA A 14 -1.15 14.11 2.41
CA ALA A 14 0.15 13.91 1.75
C ALA A 14 0.10 12.76 0.73
N PHE A 15 -0.54 11.64 1.08
CA PHE A 15 -0.71 10.50 0.19
C PHE A 15 -1.45 10.91 -1.10
N VAL A 16 -2.60 11.58 -0.96
CA VAL A 16 -3.41 12.04 -2.09
C VAL A 16 -2.65 13.09 -2.92
N GLY A 17 -1.99 14.04 -2.26
CA GLY A 17 -1.21 15.09 -2.91
C GLY A 17 -0.03 14.59 -3.73
N LEU A 18 0.55 13.44 -3.37
CA LEU A 18 1.63 12.79 -4.14
C LEU A 18 1.07 11.86 -5.23
N GLU A 19 0.09 11.01 -4.88
CA GLU A 19 -0.41 9.97 -5.78
C GLU A 19 -1.17 10.55 -6.96
N ILE A 20 -2.01 11.59 -6.76
CA ILE A 20 -2.81 12.17 -7.85
C ILE A 20 -1.91 12.73 -8.97
N PRO A 21 -0.94 13.63 -8.71
CA PRO A 21 -0.03 14.09 -9.75
C PRO A 21 0.80 12.95 -10.36
N ALA A 22 1.22 11.96 -9.56
CA ALA A 22 1.96 10.81 -10.06
C ALA A 22 1.16 9.99 -11.08
N LEU A 23 -0.15 9.80 -10.86
CA LEU A 23 -1.06 9.13 -11.80
C LEU A 23 -1.16 9.86 -13.14
N PHE A 24 -1.10 11.20 -13.14
CA PHE A 24 -1.14 12.01 -14.37
C PHE A 24 0.22 12.09 -15.07
N ASN A 25 1.32 12.18 -14.31
CA ASN A 25 2.67 12.23 -14.85
C ASN A 25 3.09 10.91 -15.52
N ARG A 26 2.54 9.77 -15.09
CA ARG A 26 2.78 8.42 -15.65
C ARG A 26 4.26 8.05 -15.78
N ARG A 27 5.14 8.67 -14.99
CA ARG A 27 6.57 8.30 -14.96
C ARG A 27 6.70 7.05 -14.09
N ARG A 28 7.54 6.13 -14.56
CA ARG A 28 7.78 4.86 -13.87
C ARG A 28 8.41 5.11 -12.51
N GLY A 29 7.73 4.68 -11.45
CA GLY A 29 8.20 4.72 -10.08
C GLY A 29 7.69 5.92 -9.28
N ASP A 30 6.80 6.74 -9.81
CA ASP A 30 6.27 7.91 -9.09
C ASP A 30 5.10 7.52 -8.17
N THR A 31 4.35 6.48 -8.52
CA THR A 31 3.15 6.08 -7.75
C THR A 31 3.48 5.12 -6.61
N PHE A 32 2.74 5.20 -5.52
CA PHE A 32 2.84 4.26 -4.42
C PHE A 32 2.51 2.83 -4.87
N SER A 33 1.53 2.66 -5.76
CA SER A 33 1.18 1.35 -6.31
C SER A 33 2.36 0.67 -7.04
N GLU A 34 3.19 1.43 -7.75
CA GLU A 34 4.41 0.90 -8.39
C GLU A 34 5.47 0.45 -7.37
N HIS A 35 5.57 1.14 -6.24
CA HIS A 35 6.44 0.70 -5.14
C HIS A 35 5.96 -0.62 -4.56
N ILE A 36 4.65 -0.78 -4.34
CA ILE A 36 4.05 -2.05 -3.87
C ILE A 36 4.35 -3.18 -4.88
N TRP A 37 4.16 -2.94 -6.18
CA TRP A 37 4.48 -3.94 -7.20
C TRP A 37 5.96 -4.32 -7.21
N ARG A 38 6.85 -3.35 -6.99
CA ARG A 38 8.29 -3.58 -6.90
C ARG A 38 8.66 -4.38 -5.65
N TRP A 39 8.08 -4.08 -4.50
CA TRP A 39 8.32 -4.77 -3.23
C TRP A 39 7.73 -6.19 -3.18
N PHE A 40 6.68 -6.46 -3.96
CA PHE A 40 6.05 -7.78 -3.97
C PHE A 40 6.23 -8.56 -5.27
N ALA A 41 7.15 -8.10 -6.13
CA ALA A 41 7.47 -8.74 -7.40
C ALA A 41 6.22 -9.02 -8.27
N VAL A 42 5.24 -8.12 -8.27
CA VAL A 42 3.96 -8.32 -8.98
C VAL A 42 4.18 -8.38 -10.50
N ARG A 43 5.10 -7.55 -11.01
CA ARG A 43 5.45 -7.48 -12.44
C ARG A 43 6.84 -8.02 -12.78
N SER A 44 7.52 -8.67 -11.83
CA SER A 44 8.85 -9.23 -12.03
C SER A 44 8.91 -10.73 -11.72
N SER A 45 9.84 -11.43 -12.36
CA SER A 45 10.20 -12.80 -12.04
C SER A 45 11.52 -12.82 -11.26
N GLY A 46 11.64 -13.78 -10.33
CA GLY A 46 12.82 -13.92 -9.48
C GLY A 46 12.66 -15.07 -8.50
N ARG A 47 13.78 -15.52 -7.91
CA ARG A 47 13.83 -16.69 -7.00
C ARG A 47 12.78 -16.66 -5.88
N TYR A 48 12.42 -15.47 -5.40
CA TYR A 48 11.46 -15.29 -4.30
C TYR A 48 10.16 -14.59 -4.72
N ALA A 49 9.86 -14.50 -6.02
CA ALA A 49 8.69 -13.76 -6.51
C ALA A 49 7.37 -14.34 -5.96
N VAL A 50 7.23 -15.68 -5.97
CA VAL A 50 6.03 -16.35 -5.44
C VAL A 50 5.87 -16.07 -3.95
N LEU A 51 6.92 -16.26 -3.15
CA LEU A 51 6.89 -16.01 -1.71
C LEU A 51 6.48 -14.57 -1.38
N ARG A 52 7.02 -13.59 -2.11
CA ARG A 52 6.68 -12.17 -1.92
C ARG A 52 5.20 -11.92 -2.25
N ARG A 53 4.66 -12.48 -3.33
CA ARG A 53 3.24 -12.35 -3.67
C ARG A 53 2.34 -13.03 -2.63
N LEU A 54 2.74 -14.20 -2.12
CA LEU A 54 2.01 -14.88 -1.05
C LEU A 54 2.00 -14.05 0.24
N LEU A 55 3.13 -13.41 0.58
CA LEU A 55 3.19 -12.49 1.71
C LEU A 55 2.25 -11.29 1.53
N LEU A 56 2.20 -10.70 0.33
CA LEU A 56 1.26 -9.63 0.02
C LEU A 56 -0.19 -10.07 0.23
N VAL A 57 -0.56 -11.23 -0.28
CA VAL A 57 -1.92 -11.79 -0.13
C VAL A 57 -2.24 -12.02 1.34
N ALA A 58 -1.33 -12.65 2.10
CA ALA A 58 -1.55 -12.93 3.51
C ALA A 58 -1.77 -11.65 4.33
N VAL A 59 -0.93 -10.62 4.10
CA VAL A 59 -1.05 -9.33 4.81
C VAL A 59 -2.34 -8.61 4.43
N LEU A 60 -2.72 -8.59 3.15
CA LEU A 60 -3.96 -7.94 2.72
C LEU A 60 -5.20 -8.68 3.22
N ALA A 61 -5.19 -10.02 3.18
CA ALA A 61 -6.27 -10.84 3.71
C ALA A 61 -6.45 -10.61 5.21
N TRP A 62 -5.34 -10.61 5.96
CA TRP A 62 -5.35 -10.28 7.38
C TRP A 62 -5.86 -8.87 7.62
N LEU A 63 -5.34 -7.85 6.91
CA LEU A 63 -5.73 -6.46 7.11
C LEU A 63 -7.22 -6.22 6.86
N VAL A 64 -7.76 -6.82 5.79
CA VAL A 64 -9.20 -6.77 5.50
C VAL A 64 -9.99 -7.41 6.64
N ALA A 65 -9.59 -8.60 7.08
CA ALA A 65 -10.27 -9.31 8.16
C ALA A 65 -10.19 -8.55 9.51
N HIS A 66 -9.03 -7.96 9.81
CA HIS A 66 -8.78 -7.11 10.97
C HIS A 66 -9.74 -5.92 10.97
N PHE A 67 -9.87 -5.19 9.86
CA PHE A 67 -10.81 -4.08 9.76
C PHE A 67 -12.27 -4.52 9.88
N LEU A 68 -12.67 -5.60 9.20
CA LEU A 68 -14.06 -6.08 9.23
C LEU A 68 -14.50 -6.61 10.60
N THR A 69 -13.56 -7.05 11.43
CA THR A 69 -13.85 -7.59 12.77
C THR A 69 -13.63 -6.58 13.89
N GLY A 70 -13.17 -5.36 13.57
CA GLY A 70 -12.81 -4.35 14.58
C GLY A 70 -11.54 -4.71 15.36
N GLY A 71 -10.61 -5.44 14.73
CA GLY A 71 -9.30 -5.75 15.27
C GLY A 71 -9.22 -6.99 16.16
N ARG A 72 -10.17 -7.91 16.04
CA ARG A 72 -10.23 -9.15 16.84
C ARG A 72 -9.41 -10.30 16.27
N ILE A 73 -8.90 -10.14 15.05
CA ILE A 73 -8.01 -11.04 14.32
C ILE A 73 -6.88 -10.25 13.72
#